data_AF-A0A3C2C5H9-F1
#
_entry.id   AF-A0A3C2C5H9-F1
#
_cell.length_a   1.000
_cell.length_b   1.000
_cell.length_c   1.000
_cell.angle_alpha   90.00
_cell.angle_beta   90.00
_cell.angle_gamma   90.00
#
_symmetry.space_group_name_H-M   'P 1'
#
loop_
_entity.id
_entity.type
_entity.pdbx_description
1 polymer ?
#
loop_
_entity_poly.entity_id
_entity_poly.type
_entity_poly.pdbx_seq_one_letter_code
_entity_poly.pdbx_strand_id
1 'polypeptide(L)' 'MHHWQMTEMEKLHVSEQLKAEELCAKKARFYLNQSRDPAILGLLQQCVDKGSRHVNALSSLLQEAGLSGTARH' A
#
# COMPACT_ATOMS: atom_id res chain seq x y z
N MET A 1 2.16 -27.98 8.83
CA MET A 1 1.71 -26.62 8.46
C MET A 1 1.93 -26.49 6.97
N HIS A 2 0.86 -26.35 6.17
CA HIS A 2 1.03 -26.16 4.72
C HIS A 2 1.70 -24.82 4.49
N HIS A 3 2.90 -24.81 3.90
CA HIS A 3 3.55 -23.60 3.43
C HIS A 3 2.71 -23.06 2.27
N TRP A 4 1.83 -22.10 2.56
CA TRP A 4 1.16 -21.35 1.50
C TRP A 4 2.23 -20.54 0.77
N GLN A 5 2.49 -20.89 -0.48
CA GLN A 5 3.41 -20.17 -1.35
C GLN A 5 2.58 -19.42 -2.38
N MET A 6 2.76 -18.10 -2.39
CA MET A 6 2.12 -17.21 -3.36
C MET A 6 2.65 -17.50 -4.77
N THR A 7 1.75 -17.68 -5.73
CA THR A 7 2.10 -17.85 -7.15
C THR A 7 2.66 -16.55 -7.73
N GLU A 8 3.39 -16.64 -8.84
CA GLU A 8 3.95 -15.45 -9.51
C GLU A 8 2.85 -14.46 -9.97
N MET A 9 1.69 -14.96 -10.37
CA MET A 9 0.55 -14.10 -10.74
C MET A 9 -0.04 -13.36 -9.53
N GLU A 10 -0.15 -14.04 -8.38
CA GLU A 10 -0.58 -13.40 -7.14
C GLU A 10 0.44 -12.35 -6.68
N LYS A 11 1.76 -12.64 -6.76
CA LYS A 11 2.82 -11.66 -6.47
C LYS A 11 2.73 -10.43 -7.37
N LEU A 12 2.47 -10.62 -8.67
CA LEU A 12 2.29 -9.52 -9.60
C LEU A 12 1.08 -8.67 -9.21
N HIS A 13 -0.06 -9.30 -8.93
CA HIS A 13 -1.27 -8.59 -8.53
C HIS A 13 -1.10 -7.81 -7.21
N VAL A 14 -0.48 -8.42 -6.21
CA VAL A 14 -0.17 -7.76 -4.92
C VAL A 14 0.81 -6.61 -5.13
N SER A 15 1.80 -6.75 -6.02
CA SER A 15 2.74 -5.67 -6.36
C SER A 15 2.08 -4.51 -7.08
N GLU A 16 1.15 -4.77 -8.00
CA GLU A 16 0.36 -3.75 -8.67
C GLU A 16 -0.55 -3.02 -7.68
N GLN A 17 -1.22 -3.77 -6.80
CA GLN A 17 -2.06 -3.20 -5.76
C GLN A 17 -1.24 -2.33 -4.79
N LEU A 18 -0.03 -2.75 -4.42
CA LEU A 18 0.87 -1.97 -3.58
C LEU A 18 1.16 -0.60 -4.21
N LYS A 19 1.54 -0.58 -5.51
CA LYS A 19 1.79 0.68 -6.24
C LYS A 19 0.54 1.55 -6.32
N ALA A 20 -0.64 0.95 -6.51
CA ALA A 20 -1.90 1.67 -6.55
C ALA A 20 -2.22 2.34 -5.20
N GLU A 21 -1.99 1.64 -4.09
CA GLU A 21 -2.20 2.16 -2.74
C GLU A 21 -1.21 3.28 -2.38
N GLU A 22 0.07 3.12 -2.75
CA GLU A 22 1.07 4.19 -2.61
C GLU A 22 0.65 5.47 -3.35
N LEU A 23 0.17 5.32 -4.60
CA LEU A 23 -0.33 6.44 -5.38
C LEU A 23 -1.58 7.07 -4.76
N CYS A 24 -2.51 6.25 -4.26
CA CYS A 24 -3.72 6.71 -3.59
C CYS A 24 -3.38 7.52 -2.33
N ALA A 25 -2.52 6.99 -1.45
CA ALA A 25 -2.08 7.66 -0.25
C ALA A 25 -1.34 8.98 -0.55
N LYS A 26 -0.48 8.99 -1.57
CA LYS A 26 0.21 10.19 -2.04
C LYS A 26 -0.76 11.27 -2.50
N LYS A 27 -1.77 10.90 -3.30
CA LYS A 27 -2.81 11.84 -3.76
C LYS A 27 -3.67 12.34 -2.60
N ALA A 28 -4.08 11.47 -1.69
CA ALA A 28 -4.85 11.84 -0.50
C ALA A 28 -4.07 12.85 0.36
N ARG A 29 -2.77 12.62 0.60
CA ARG A 29 -1.90 13.57 1.31
C ARG A 29 -1.76 14.91 0.57
N PHE A 30 -1.61 14.87 -0.75
CA PHE A 30 -1.54 16.09 -1.58
C PHE A 30 -2.83 16.93 -1.45
N TYR A 31 -4.00 16.30 -1.54
CA TYR A 31 -5.28 17.00 -1.38
C TYR A 31 -5.52 17.44 0.07
N LEU A 32 -5.05 16.68 1.06
CA LEU A 32 -5.15 17.04 2.48
C LEU A 32 -4.47 18.40 2.72
N ASN A 33 -3.30 18.60 2.12
CA ASN A 33 -2.53 19.84 2.24
C ASN A 33 -3.14 21.04 1.50
N GLN A 34 -4.10 20.82 0.60
CA GLN A 34 -4.74 21.88 -0.20
C GLN A 34 -6.17 22.20 0.23
N SER A 35 -6.82 21.25 0.89
CA SER A 35 -8.23 21.40 1.29
C SER A 35 -8.34 22.30 2.51
N ARG A 36 -9.45 23.05 2.58
CA ARG A 36 -9.77 23.92 3.73
C ARG A 36 -11.04 23.48 4.46
N ASP A 37 -11.87 22.68 3.81
CA ASP A 37 -13.09 22.16 4.39
C ASP A 37 -12.78 21.10 5.47
N PRO A 38 -13.23 21.26 6.72
CA PRO A 38 -12.92 20.34 7.81
C PRO A 38 -13.43 18.91 7.60
N ALA A 39 -14.59 18.73 6.95
CA ALA A 39 -15.13 17.40 6.68
C ALA A 39 -14.31 16.68 5.61
N ILE A 40 -13.90 17.40 4.55
CA ILE A 40 -13.00 16.87 3.53
C ILE A 40 -11.63 16.53 4.12
N LEU A 41 -11.09 17.39 5.00
CA LEU A 41 -9.83 17.11 5.70
C LEU A 41 -9.92 15.82 6.52
N GLY A 42 -11.01 15.61 7.25
CA GLY A 42 -11.24 14.39 8.02
C GLY A 42 -11.26 13.14 7.15
N LEU A 43 -11.95 13.19 6.00
CA LEU A 43 -12.00 12.07 5.05
C LEU A 43 -10.63 11.80 4.42
N LEU A 44 -9.90 12.85 4.02
CA LEU A 44 -8.57 12.70 3.42
C LEU A 44 -7.56 12.12 4.41
N GLN A 45 -7.64 12.52 5.69
CA GLN A 45 -6.80 11.95 6.73
C GLN A 45 -7.11 10.45 6.92
N GLN A 46 -8.38 10.06 6.95
CA GLN A 46 -8.76 8.64 7.00
C GLN A 46 -8.26 7.85 5.79
N CYS A 47 -8.30 8.45 4.59
CA CYS A 47 -7.75 7.83 3.37
C CYS A 47 -6.24 7.62 3.45
N VAL A 48 -5.50 8.61 3.98
CA VAL A 48 -4.06 8.48 4.21
C VAL A 48 -3.75 7.36 5.20
N ASP A 49 -4.46 7.31 6.33
CA ASP A 49 -4.23 6.31 7.37
C ASP A 49 -4.58 4.91 6.86
N LYS A 50 -5.67 4.79 6.09
CA LYS A 50 -6.05 3.54 5.42
C LYS A 50 -4.98 3.09 4.42
N GLY A 51 -4.54 3.99 3.53
CA GLY A 51 -3.51 3.71 2.54
C GLY A 51 -2.19 3.26 3.19
N SER A 52 -1.77 3.90 4.27
CA SER A 52 -0.57 3.48 5.01
C SER A 52 -0.69 2.08 5.60
N ARG A 53 -1.85 1.72 6.16
CA ARG A 53 -2.10 0.34 6.63
C ARG A 53 -2.08 -0.67 5.50
N HIS A 54 -2.68 -0.34 4.35
CA HIS A 54 -2.72 -1.21 3.18
C HIS A 54 -1.32 -1.44 2.60
N VAL A 55 -0.53 -0.38 2.44
CA VAL A 55 0.87 -0.44 1.97
C VAL A 55 1.69 -1.36 2.87
N ASN A 56 1.58 -1.21 4.19
CA ASN A 56 2.30 -2.05 5.14
C ASN A 56 1.89 -3.53 5.00
N ALA A 57 0.59 -3.81 4.94
CA ALA A 57 0.09 -5.18 4.81
C ALA A 57 0.54 -5.84 3.48
N LEU A 58 0.42 -5.13 2.36
CA LEU A 58 0.83 -5.63 1.05
C LEU A 58 2.34 -5.84 0.97
N SER A 59 3.13 -4.94 1.57
CA SER A 59 4.58 -5.08 1.66
C SER A 59 4.99 -6.30 2.48
N SER A 60 4.33 -6.53 3.63
CA SER A 60 4.55 -7.73 4.45
C SER A 60 4.22 -9.02 3.69
N LEU A 61 3.11 -9.04 2.94
CA LEU A 61 2.72 -10.20 2.11
C LEU A 61 3.78 -10.52 1.04
N LEU A 62 4.32 -9.51 0.36
CA LEU A 62 5.37 -9.71 -0.64
C LEU A 62 6.70 -10.17 -0.01
N GLN A 63 7.03 -9.64 1.17
CA GLN A 63 8.21 -10.07 1.94
C GLN A 63 8.10 -11.54 2.36
N GLU A 64 6.96 -11.95 2.90
CA GLU A 64 6.68 -13.35 3.27
C GLU A 64 6.69 -14.29 2.05
N ALA A 65 6.29 -13.79 0.87
CA ALA A 65 6.34 -14.50 -0.40
C ALA A 65 7.75 -14.62 -1.02
N GLY A 66 8.80 -14.16 -0.32
CA GLY A 66 10.19 -14.30 -0.74
C GLY A 66 10.73 -13.18 -1.63
N LEU A 67 10.03 -12.05 -1.76
CA LEU A 67 10.52 -10.89 -2.52
C LEU A 67 11.49 -9.98 -1.72
N SER A 68 11.94 -10.39 -0.53
CA SER A 68 12.93 -9.64 0.27
C SER A 68 14.40 -9.78 -0.19
N GLY A 69 14.67 -10.08 -1.46
CA GLY A 69 16.01 -10.53 -1.90
C GLY A 69 16.71 -9.81 -3.07
N THR A 70 16.12 -8.82 -3.75
CA THR A 70 16.73 -8.29 -5.00
C THR A 70 17.07 -6.79 -5.02
N ALA A 71 17.18 -6.15 -3.85
CA ALA A 71 17.71 -4.78 -3.74
C ALA A 71 18.80 -4.65 -2.66
N ARG A 72 19.87 -5.43 -2.79
CA ARG A 72 21.20 -5.13 -2.23
C ARG A 72 22.26 -5.61 -3.21
N HIS A 73 22.62 -4.76 -4.17
CA HIS A 73 23.92 -4.71 -4.82
C HIS A 73 24.11 -3.35 -5.47
#